data_AF-A0A1H8G679-F1
#
_entry.id   AF-A0A1H8G679-F1
#
_cell.length_a   1.000
_cell.length_b   1.000
_cell.length_c   1.000
_cell.angle_alpha   90.00
_cell.angle_beta   90.00
_cell.angle_gamma   90.00
#
_symmetry.space_group_name_H-M   'P 1'
#
loop_
_entity.id
_entity.type
_entity.pdbx_description
1 polymer ?
#
loop_
_entity_poly.entity_id
_entity_poly.type
_entity_poly.pdbx_seq_one_letter_code
_entity_poly.pdbx_strand_id
1 'polypeptide(L)'
;MGVEEHTISRWYHRGASEARGLYREFHVAVNRAEAEFMQEATETLQAASTSNPRHVQWLLSRRFPELYGRRDNVEAKSPEDQAADTAALRDLLLDR
;
A
#
# COMPACT_ATOMS: atom_id res chain seq x y z
N MET A 1 -23.03 14.55 14.15
CA MET A 1 -21.72 14.11 14.68
C MET A 1 -21.98 13.49 16.05
N GLY A 2 -21.73 12.20 16.25
CA GLY A 2 -22.10 11.53 17.52
C GLY A 2 -21.24 10.33 17.89
N VAL A 3 -20.27 9.97 17.05
CA VAL A 3 -19.29 8.92 17.33
C VAL A 3 -17.96 9.38 16.76
N GLU A 4 -16.92 9.32 17.58
CA GLU A 4 -15.55 9.67 17.18
C GLU A 4 -14.89 8.49 16.46
N GLU A 5 -13.99 8.77 15.52
CA GLU A 5 -13.31 7.75 14.70
C GLU A 5 -12.61 6.69 15.55
N HIS A 6 -11.90 7.12 16.60
CA HIS A 6 -11.21 6.20 17.51
C HIS A 6 -12.17 5.26 18.25
N THR A 7 -13.43 5.67 18.42
CA THR A 7 -14.46 4.83 19.05
C THR A 7 -14.93 3.75 18.08
N ILE A 8 -15.15 4.11 16.81
CA ILE A 8 -15.46 3.15 15.75
C ILE A 8 -14.31 2.15 15.56
N SER A 9 -13.07 2.65 15.50
CA SER A 9 -11.88 1.81 15.38
C SER A 9 -11.76 0.82 16.54
N ARG A 10 -11.96 1.26 17.79
CA ARG A 10 -11.97 0.36 18.95
C ARG A 10 -13.04 -0.73 18.86
N TRP A 11 -14.25 -0.39 18.43
CA TRP A 11 -15.34 -1.36 18.27
C TRP A 11 -15.02 -2.40 17.19
N TYR A 12 -14.46 -1.98 16.06
CA TYR A 12 -14.06 -2.86 14.99
C TYR A 12 -12.97 -3.85 15.42
N HIS A 13 -11.89 -3.36 16.05
CA HIS A 13 -10.79 -4.22 16.51
C HIS A 13 -11.24 -5.18 17.62
N ARG A 14 -12.13 -4.73 18.50
CA ARG A 14 -12.74 -5.59 19.52
C ARG A 14 -13.56 -6.71 18.89
N GLY A 15 -14.34 -6.42 17.85
CA GLY A 15 -15.12 -7.44 17.14
C GLY A 15 -14.29 -8.51 16.43
N ALA A 16 -13.01 -8.25 16.15
CA ALA A 16 -12.11 -9.23 15.56
C ALA A 16 -11.77 -10.38 16.53
N SER A 17 -11.73 -10.12 17.84
CA SER A 17 -11.37 -11.10 18.87
C SER A 17 -12.57 -11.78 19.53
N GLU A 18 -13.78 -11.24 19.37
CA GLU A 18 -15.01 -11.83 19.90
C GLU A 18 -15.58 -12.91 18.97
N ALA A 19 -16.05 -14.03 19.54
CA ALA A 19 -16.67 -15.11 18.76
C ALA A 19 -18.12 -14.81 18.34
N ARG A 20 -18.83 -13.97 19.11
CA ARG A 20 -20.24 -13.59 18.90
C ARG A 20 -20.57 -12.30 19.66
N GLY A 21 -21.64 -11.61 19.25
CA GLY A 21 -22.11 -10.37 19.89
C GLY A 21 -22.08 -9.16 18.95
N LEU A 22 -22.57 -8.02 19.43
CA LEU A 22 -22.75 -6.80 18.61
C LEU A 22 -21.46 -6.31 17.95
N TYR A 23 -20.32 -6.34 18.66
CA TYR A 23 -19.04 -5.93 18.08
C TYR A 23 -18.56 -6.91 17.01
N ARG A 24 -18.80 -8.21 17.20
CA ARG A 24 -18.51 -9.22 16.19
C ARG A 24 -19.37 -9.04 14.94
N GLU A 25 -20.67 -8.82 15.11
CA GLU A 25 -21.59 -8.56 13.99
C GLU A 25 -21.20 -7.29 13.24
N PHE A 26 -20.85 -6.22 13.97
CA PHE A 26 -20.31 -4.99 13.37
C PHE A 26 -19.03 -5.26 12.57
N HIS A 27 -18.06 -5.99 13.13
CA HIS A 27 -16.82 -6.34 12.44
C HIS A 27 -17.09 -7.13 11.15
N VAL A 28 -17.99 -8.12 11.20
CA VAL A 28 -18.40 -8.89 10.01
C VAL A 28 -19.07 -8.01 8.97
N ALA A 29 -19.97 -7.11 9.38
CA ALA A 29 -20.65 -6.19 8.47
C ALA A 29 -19.68 -5.24 7.76
N VAL A 30 -18.70 -4.68 8.50
CA VAL A 30 -17.66 -3.82 7.94
C VAL A 30 -16.80 -4.60 6.94
N ASN A 31 -16.31 -5.79 7.29
CA ASN A 31 -15.50 -6.61 6.38
C ASN A 31 -16.26 -6.99 5.12
N ARG A 32 -17.57 -7.26 5.23
CA ARG A 32 -18.42 -7.53 4.08
C ARG A 32 -18.52 -6.31 3.17
N ALA A 33 -18.79 -5.14 3.72
CA ALA A 33 -18.85 -3.90 2.95
C ALA A 33 -17.51 -3.58 2.28
N GLU A 34 -16.39 -3.81 2.96
CA GLU A 34 -15.06 -3.67 2.38
C GLU A 34 -14.82 -4.67 1.23
N ALA A 35 -15.27 -5.93 1.38
CA ALA A 35 -15.15 -6.92 0.31
C ALA A 35 -16.00 -6.56 -0.91
N GLU A 36 -17.24 -6.09 -0.70
CA GLU A 36 -18.13 -5.60 -1.76
C GLU A 36 -17.49 -4.39 -2.47
N PHE A 37 -16.95 -3.43 -1.71
CA PHE A 37 -16.23 -2.28 -2.27
C PHE A 37 -14.99 -2.70 -3.07
N MET A 38 -14.19 -3.65 -2.57
CA MET A 38 -13.02 -4.15 -3.29
C MET A 38 -13.40 -4.82 -4.62
N GLN A 39 -14.52 -5.55 -4.64
CA GLN A 39 -15.04 -6.13 -5.88
C GLN A 39 -15.44 -5.05 -6.88
N GLU A 40 -16.26 -4.09 -6.47
CA GLU A 40 -16.72 -2.98 -7.33
C GLU A 40 -15.55 -2.12 -7.85
N ALA A 41 -14.57 -1.84 -6.99
CA ALA A 41 -13.37 -1.13 -7.38
C ALA A 41 -12.54 -1.91 -8.41
N THR A 42 -12.49 -3.25 -8.28
CA THR A 42 -11.80 -4.11 -9.25
C THR A 42 -12.53 -4.13 -10.60
N GLU A 43 -13.86 -4.23 -10.60
CA GLU A 43 -14.68 -4.16 -11.80
C GLU A 43 -14.53 -2.81 -12.51
N THR A 44 -14.53 -1.71 -11.74
CA THR A 44 -14.29 -0.36 -12.24
C THR A 44 -12.89 -0.23 -12.84
N LEU A 45 -11.87 -0.79 -12.18
CA LEU A 45 -10.50 -0.80 -12.68
C LEU A 45 -10.38 -1.61 -13.99
N GLN A 46 -11.08 -2.74 -14.08
CA GLN A 46 -11.16 -3.55 -15.31
C GLN A 46 -11.86 -2.78 -16.42
N ALA A 47 -12.98 -2.09 -16.16
CA ALA A 47 -13.63 -1.25 -17.16
C ALA A 47 -12.71 -0.11 -17.62
N ALA A 48 -12.10 0.63 -16.68
CA ALA A 48 -11.18 1.74 -16.95
C ALA A 48 -9.87 1.29 -17.61
N SER A 49 -9.50 0.02 -17.52
CA SER A 49 -8.35 -0.51 -18.23
C SER A 49 -8.46 -0.42 -19.74
N THR A 50 -9.69 -0.48 -20.25
CA THR A 50 -10.00 -0.40 -21.68
C THR A 50 -9.61 0.97 -22.25
N SER A 51 -9.66 2.03 -21.42
CA SER A 51 -9.32 3.39 -21.83
C SER A 51 -7.90 3.80 -21.45
N ASN A 52 -7.36 3.29 -20.33
CA ASN A 52 -6.01 3.62 -19.88
C ASN A 52 -5.25 2.36 -19.40
N PRO A 53 -4.23 1.90 -20.15
CA PRO A 53 -3.50 0.69 -19.82
C PRO A 53 -2.68 0.78 -18.52
N ARG A 54 -2.43 1.99 -17.99
CA ARG A 54 -1.70 2.18 -16.72
C ARG A 54 -2.40 1.57 -15.52
N HIS A 55 -3.73 1.50 -15.53
CA HIS A 55 -4.51 0.87 -14.44
C HIS A 55 -4.22 -0.63 -14.33
N VAL A 56 -4.10 -1.32 -15.47
CA VAL A 56 -3.73 -2.75 -15.52
C VAL A 56 -2.29 -2.94 -15.08
N GLN A 57 -1.38 -2.10 -15.57
CA GLN A 57 0.03 -2.16 -15.19
C GLN A 57 0.20 -2.02 -13.67
N TRP A 58 -0.55 -1.11 -13.03
CA TRP A 58 -0.56 -0.96 -11.59
C TRP A 58 -1.07 -2.22 -10.87
N LEU A 59 -2.19 -2.80 -11.32
CA LEU A 59 -2.72 -4.04 -10.72
C LEU A 59 -1.75 -5.22 -10.87
N LEU A 60 -1.19 -5.41 -12.07
CA LEU A 60 -0.25 -6.49 -12.38
C LEU A 60 1.03 -6.36 -11.55
N SER A 61 1.58 -5.16 -11.39
CA SER A 61 2.78 -4.93 -10.58
C SER A 61 2.58 -5.28 -9.10
N ARG A 62 1.37 -5.13 -8.56
CA ARG A 62 1.04 -5.53 -7.17
C ARG A 62 0.77 -7.02 -7.03
N ARG A 63 0.09 -7.64 -8.00
CA ARG A 63 -0.34 -9.05 -7.90
C ARG A 63 0.71 -10.05 -8.37
N PHE A 64 1.57 -9.63 -9.30
CA PHE A 64 2.64 -10.42 -9.88
C PHE A 64 3.96 -9.62 -9.89
N PRO A 65 4.51 -9.27 -8.71
CA PRO A 65 5.68 -8.40 -8.59
C PRO A 65 6.93 -8.98 -9.28
N GLU A 66 7.11 -10.30 -9.32
CA GLU A 66 8.25 -10.94 -9.99
C GLU A 66 8.29 -10.70 -11.51
N LEU A 67 7.11 -10.52 -12.13
CA LEU A 67 6.97 -10.37 -13.58
C LEU A 67 6.76 -8.92 -14.01
N TYR A 68 6.04 -8.14 -13.21
CA TYR A 68 5.60 -6.78 -13.54
C TYR A 68 5.99 -5.73 -12.49
N GLY A 69 6.70 -6.15 -11.45
CA GLY A 69 7.25 -5.24 -10.45
C GLY A 69 8.24 -4.27 -11.09
N ARG A 70 8.33 -3.08 -10.50
CA ARG A 70 9.25 -2.05 -10.95
C ARG A 70 10.67 -2.57 -10.73
N ARG A 71 11.38 -2.88 -11.81
CA ARG A 71 12.81 -3.16 -11.78
C ARG A 71 13.52 -1.83 -11.63
N ASP A 72 13.84 -1.46 -10.40
CA ASP A 72 14.79 -0.40 -10.16
C ASP A 72 16.16 -0.96 -10.54
N ASN A 73 16.69 -0.53 -11.68
CA ASN A 73 18.07 -0.81 -12.06
C ASN A 73 18.94 -0.07 -11.06
N VAL A 74 19.38 -0.79 -10.02
CA VAL A 74 20.43 -0.30 -9.15
C VAL A 74 21.70 -0.39 -9.97
N GLU A 75 22.08 0.70 -10.62
CA GLU A 75 23.45 0.85 -11.13
C GLU A 75 24.37 0.76 -9.91
N ALA A 76 24.98 -0.40 -9.71
CA ALA A 76 25.99 -0.59 -8.70
C ALA A 76 27.20 0.26 -9.10
N LYS A 77 27.30 1.47 -8.52
CA LYS A 77 28.49 2.32 -8.64
C LYS A 77 29.73 1.52 -8.28
N SER A 78 30.82 1.68 -9.03
CA SER A 78 32.12 1.10 -8.70
C SER A 78 32.48 1.47 -7.26
N PRO A 79 33.16 0.60 -6.49
CA PRO A 79 33.65 0.94 -5.15
C PRO A 79 34.45 2.25 -5.12
N GLU A 80 35.15 2.57 -6.21
CA GLU A 80 35.90 3.80 -6.39
C GLU A 80 34.99 5.03 -6.48
N ASP A 81 33.88 4.95 -7.23
CA ASP A 81 32.91 6.04 -7.36
C ASP A 81 32.18 6.29 -6.02
N GLN A 82 31.88 5.22 -5.27
CA GLN A 82 31.27 5.33 -3.94
C GLN A 82 32.23 5.98 -2.92
N ALA A 83 33.53 5.67 -3.01
CA ALA A 83 34.56 6.28 -2.17
C ALA A 83 34.75 7.77 -2.50
N ALA A 84 34.73 8.13 -3.79
CA ALA A 84 34.81 9.51 -4.23
C ALA A 84 33.60 10.34 -3.78
N ASP A 85 32.38 9.80 -3.94
CA ASP A 85 31.14 10.47 -3.52
C ASP A 85 31.10 10.66 -2.00
N THR A 86 31.51 9.66 -1.23
CA THR A 86 31.53 9.76 0.24
C THR A 86 32.61 10.72 0.74
N ALA A 87 33.77 10.79 0.08
CA ALA A 87 34.79 11.79 0.39
C ALA A 87 34.29 13.21 0.10
N ALA A 88 33.67 13.44 -1.07
CA ALA A 88 33.10 14.73 -1.44
C ALA A 88 31.95 15.15 -0.50
N LEU A 89 31.10 14.20 -0.08
CA LEU A 89 30.02 14.48 0.86
C LEU A 89 30.55 14.85 2.26
N ARG A 90 31.63 14.19 2.70
CA ARG A 90 32.26 14.52 4.00
C ARG A 90 32.87 15.90 3.99
N ASP A 91 33.54 16.28 2.90
CA ASP A 91 34.11 17.61 2.73
C ASP A 91 33.02 18.67 2.81
N LEU A 92 31.94 18.51 2.04
CA LEU A 92 30.80 19.43 2.01
C LEU A 92 30.05 19.55 3.36
N LEU A 93 30.04 18.50 4.18
CA LEU A 93 29.36 18.48 5.49
C LEU A 93 30.25 18.98 6.64
N LEU A 94 31.57 18.95 6.49
CA LEU A 94 32.53 19.37 7.50
C LEU A 94 33.04 20.81 7.28
N ASP A 95 32.84 21.38 6.10
CA ASP A 95 33.17 22.78 5.76
C ASP A 95 32.09 23.81 6.20
N ARG A 96 31.38 23.55 7.31
CA ARG A 96 30.41 24.48 7.92
C ARG A 96 30.78 24.90 9.33
#